data_AF-A0A2D6LQA5-F1
#
_entry.id   AF-A0A2D6LQA5-F1
#
_cell.length_a   1.000
_cell.length_b   1.000
_cell.length_c   1.000
_cell.angle_alpha   90.00
_cell.angle_beta   90.00
_cell.angle_gamma   90.00
#
_symmetry.space_group_name_H-M   'P 1'
#
loop_
_entity.id
_entity.type
_entity.pdbx_description
1 polymer ?
#
loop_
_entity_poly.entity_id
_entity_poly.type
_entity_poly.pdbx_seq_one_letter_code
_entity_poly.pdbx_strand_id
1 'polypeptide(L)'
;MKAIFEVKTIKADWAPPFKKDIATEEYTASENEGFDRIQGNGNDESVFKVLQVQGDRVKLGYSTLFTLKNPGENQIKDKTLWANKGQEETLAYLWGEKGMTKKIVYKGIAPTEMRDRVAEETKQEPEEKEEPIQESEATEETPVQETTSETETKQETTASPMQNLFQ
;
A
#
# COMPACT_ATOMS: atom_id res chain seq x y z
N MET A 1 -2.24 -23.72 -11.97
CA MET A 1 -1.62 -24.13 -10.67
C MET A 1 -1.58 -22.89 -9.79
N LYS A 2 -1.77 -23.02 -8.47
CA LYS A 2 -1.73 -21.86 -7.55
C LYS A 2 -0.40 -21.85 -6.80
N ALA A 3 0.27 -20.71 -6.76
CA ALA A 3 1.51 -20.49 -6.01
C ALA A 3 1.18 -19.83 -4.66
N ILE A 4 1.94 -20.19 -3.63
CA ILE A 4 1.82 -19.63 -2.27
C ILE A 4 2.98 -18.67 -2.04
N PHE A 5 2.65 -17.49 -1.53
CA PHE A 5 3.58 -16.40 -1.25
C PHE A 5 3.39 -15.92 0.18
N GLU A 6 4.50 -15.66 0.87
CA GLU A 6 4.48 -14.90 2.11
C GLU A 6 5.00 -13.50 1.83
N VAL A 7 4.20 -12.49 2.16
CA VAL A 7 4.56 -11.09 2.00
C VAL A 7 4.61 -10.43 3.36
N LYS A 8 5.81 -10.01 3.74
CA LYS A 8 6.05 -9.20 4.93
C LYS A 8 6.13 -7.73 4.53
N THR A 9 5.15 -6.96 4.99
CA THR A 9 5.04 -5.52 4.80
C THR A 9 5.58 -4.78 6.02
N ILE A 10 6.51 -3.87 5.80
CA ILE A 10 7.10 -3.00 6.82
C ILE A 10 6.77 -1.57 6.42
N LYS A 11 5.89 -0.91 7.17
CA LYS A 11 5.57 0.52 7.02
C LYS A 11 6.42 1.30 8.03
N ALA A 12 7.10 2.34 7.58
CA ALA A 12 7.94 3.19 8.41
C ALA A 12 7.54 4.65 8.22
N ASP A 13 7.30 5.36 9.32
CA ASP A 13 7.09 6.81 9.33
C ASP A 13 8.42 7.50 9.60
N TRP A 14 8.83 8.39 8.70
CA TRP A 14 10.04 9.19 8.76
C TRP A 14 9.78 10.59 9.32
N ALA A 15 8.52 10.90 9.67
CA ALA A 15 8.18 12.06 10.46
C ALA A 15 8.11 11.71 11.95
N PRO A 16 8.53 12.61 12.85
CA PRO A 16 8.28 12.45 14.28
C PRO A 16 6.77 12.44 14.59
N PRO A 17 6.31 11.55 15.49
CA PRO A 17 7.07 10.48 16.14
C PRO A 17 7.33 9.31 15.18
N PHE A 18 8.62 8.91 15.06
CA PHE A 18 9.02 7.81 14.19
C PHE A 18 8.32 6.51 14.62
N LYS A 19 7.64 5.86 13.68
CA LYS A 19 6.89 4.61 13.91
C LYS A 19 7.23 3.58 12.86
N LYS A 20 7.11 2.30 13.24
CA LYS A 20 7.33 1.17 12.34
C LYS A 20 6.29 0.09 12.62
N ASP A 21 5.48 -0.20 11.60
CA ASP A 21 4.47 -1.25 11.64
C ASP A 21 4.91 -2.41 10.74
N ILE A 22 4.70 -3.62 11.22
CA ILE A 22 5.09 -4.84 10.49
C ILE A 22 3.88 -5.77 10.44
N ALA A 23 3.51 -6.18 9.23
CA ALA A 23 2.48 -7.17 8.98
C ALA A 23 3.04 -8.27 8.07
N THR A 24 2.61 -9.50 8.28
CA THR A 24 2.94 -10.64 7.42
C THR A 24 1.65 -11.30 7.00
N GLU A 25 1.47 -11.46 5.70
CA GLU A 25 0.28 -12.05 5.10
C GLU A 25 0.68 -13.13 4.10
N GLU A 26 -0.14 -14.18 4.01
CA GLU A 26 0.04 -15.25 3.04
C GLU A 26 -0.97 -15.08 1.90
N TYR A 27 -0.47 -15.16 0.67
CA TYR A 27 -1.25 -15.01 -0.54
C TYR A 27 -1.17 -16.27 -1.37
N THR A 28 -2.30 -16.67 -1.92
CA THR A 28 -2.36 -17.74 -2.93
C THR A 28 -2.80 -17.12 -4.24
N ALA A 29 -1.94 -17.18 -5.27
CA ALA A 29 -2.22 -16.56 -6.57
C ALA A 29 -1.92 -17.51 -7.73
N SER A 30 -2.74 -17.42 -8.77
CA SER A 30 -2.64 -18.16 -10.02
C SER A 30 -1.81 -17.37 -11.04
N GLU A 31 -1.44 -18.00 -12.15
CA GLU A 31 -0.79 -17.26 -13.25
C GLU A 31 -1.69 -16.12 -13.77
N ASN A 32 -1.07 -14.98 -14.05
CA ASN A 32 -1.67 -13.70 -14.41
C ASN A 32 -2.51 -13.03 -13.33
N GLU A 33 -2.55 -13.57 -12.11
CA GLU A 33 -3.27 -12.99 -10.98
C GLU A 33 -2.39 -11.98 -10.22
N GLY A 34 -2.98 -10.84 -9.90
CA GLY A 34 -2.38 -9.82 -9.03
C GLY A 34 -2.73 -10.08 -7.57
N PHE A 35 -1.78 -9.85 -6.67
CA PHE A 35 -2.00 -9.99 -5.23
C PHE A 35 -1.21 -8.93 -4.47
N ASP A 36 -1.61 -8.72 -3.22
CA ASP A 36 -1.13 -7.66 -2.32
C ASP A 36 -1.41 -6.25 -2.87
N ARG A 37 -1.94 -5.34 -2.05
CA ARG A 37 -2.32 -3.98 -2.48
C ARG A 37 -1.71 -2.94 -1.56
N ILE A 38 -1.43 -1.76 -2.12
CA ILE A 38 -0.92 -0.64 -1.32
C ILE A 38 -2.09 0.03 -0.63
N GLN A 39 -2.21 -0.17 0.69
CA GLN A 39 -3.24 0.54 1.45
C GLN A 39 -2.74 1.90 1.94
N GLY A 40 -3.53 2.95 1.71
CA GLY A 40 -3.38 4.27 2.36
C GLY A 40 -2.62 5.34 1.58
N ASN A 41 -2.25 5.12 0.32
CA ASN A 41 -1.63 6.13 -0.55
C ASN A 41 -2.54 6.58 -1.72
N GLY A 42 -3.80 6.14 -1.74
CA GLY A 42 -4.75 6.42 -2.83
C GLY A 42 -4.54 5.61 -4.11
N ASN A 43 -3.61 4.63 -4.11
CA ASN A 43 -3.42 3.71 -5.22
C ASN A 43 -3.90 2.30 -4.83
N ASP A 44 -4.78 1.71 -5.63
CA ASP A 44 -5.30 0.34 -5.43
C ASP A 44 -4.63 -0.69 -6.37
N GLU A 45 -3.51 -0.32 -7.01
CA GLU A 45 -2.72 -1.21 -7.85
C GLU A 45 -2.15 -2.38 -7.05
N SER A 46 -2.22 -3.58 -7.63
CA SER A 46 -1.58 -4.76 -7.06
C SER A 46 -0.06 -4.61 -7.10
N VAL A 47 0.60 -4.94 -5.99
CA VAL A 47 2.06 -4.80 -5.90
C VAL A 47 2.75 -5.91 -6.66
N PHE A 48 2.20 -7.12 -6.64
CA PHE A 48 2.77 -8.27 -7.34
C PHE A 48 1.75 -8.83 -8.32
N LYS A 49 2.25 -9.32 -9.46
CA LYS A 49 1.49 -10.09 -10.43
C LYS A 49 2.27 -11.34 -10.81
N VAL A 50 1.64 -12.50 -10.71
CA VAL A 50 2.27 -13.75 -11.15
C VAL A 50 2.29 -13.77 -12.67
N LEU A 51 3.48 -13.86 -13.27
CA LEU A 51 3.62 -13.96 -14.74
C LEU A 51 3.80 -15.40 -15.20
N GLN A 52 4.56 -16.19 -14.43
CA GLN A 52 4.87 -17.57 -14.80
C GLN A 52 5.25 -18.39 -13.57
N VAL A 53 4.67 -19.57 -13.39
CA VAL A 53 5.01 -20.50 -12.30
C VAL A 53 5.86 -21.65 -12.84
N GLN A 54 7.04 -21.87 -12.25
CA GLN A 54 7.96 -22.95 -12.63
C GLN A 54 8.42 -23.73 -11.39
N GLY A 55 7.57 -24.55 -10.79
CA GLY A 55 7.96 -25.48 -9.71
C GLY A 55 8.73 -24.83 -8.56
N ASP A 56 10.06 -24.81 -8.67
CA ASP A 56 11.03 -24.24 -7.72
C ASP A 56 11.23 -22.72 -7.82
N ARG A 57 10.73 -22.06 -8.87
CA ARG A 57 10.79 -20.60 -9.02
C ARG A 57 9.55 -20.03 -9.69
N VAL A 58 9.37 -18.73 -9.55
CA VAL A 58 8.24 -18.01 -10.13
C VAL A 58 8.70 -16.65 -10.67
N LYS A 59 8.20 -16.29 -11.86
CA LYS A 59 8.39 -14.97 -12.44
C LYS A 59 7.26 -14.07 -11.96
N LEU A 60 7.61 -12.99 -11.30
CA LEU A 60 6.68 -11.98 -10.80
C LEU A 60 6.91 -10.67 -11.55
N GLY A 61 5.83 -10.00 -11.94
CA GLY A 61 5.83 -8.58 -12.20
C GLY A 61 5.58 -7.83 -10.89
N TYR A 62 6.17 -6.65 -10.74
CA TYR A 62 5.92 -5.80 -9.58
C TYR A 62 5.51 -4.38 -9.98
N SER A 63 4.73 -3.71 -9.12
CA SER A 63 4.23 -2.35 -9.38
C SER A 63 5.38 -1.39 -9.67
N THR A 64 5.13 -0.46 -10.59
CA THR A 64 6.09 0.56 -11.02
C THR A 64 6.56 1.46 -9.88
N LEU A 65 5.72 1.63 -8.85
CA LEU A 65 6.01 2.42 -7.66
C LEU A 65 7.15 1.84 -6.81
N PHE A 66 7.35 0.53 -6.86
CA PHE A 66 8.37 -0.13 -6.08
C PHE A 66 9.71 -0.19 -6.81
N THR A 67 10.77 -0.13 -6.01
CA THR A 67 12.15 -0.33 -6.43
C THR A 67 12.71 -1.58 -5.75
N LEU A 68 13.28 -2.49 -6.54
CA LEU A 68 13.96 -3.67 -6.03
C LEU A 68 15.30 -3.26 -5.42
N LYS A 69 15.62 -3.73 -4.21
CA LYS A 69 16.85 -3.30 -3.52
C LYS A 69 18.13 -3.82 -4.17
N ASN A 70 18.12 -5.06 -4.65
CA ASN A 70 19.27 -5.72 -5.26
C ASN A 70 18.91 -6.25 -6.66
N PRO A 71 18.72 -5.37 -7.65
CA PRO A 71 18.26 -5.81 -8.95
C PRO A 71 19.37 -6.50 -9.74
N GLY A 72 19.01 -7.60 -10.41
CA GLY A 72 19.80 -8.10 -11.54
C GLY A 72 19.71 -7.14 -12.75
N GLU A 73 20.70 -7.20 -13.65
CA GLU A 73 20.86 -6.27 -14.78
C GLU A 73 19.60 -6.10 -15.66
N ASN A 74 18.79 -7.16 -15.82
CA ASN A 74 17.56 -7.15 -16.62
C ASN A 74 16.25 -6.95 -15.81
N GLN A 75 16.31 -6.93 -14.49
CA GLN A 75 15.10 -6.91 -13.62
C GLN A 75 14.51 -5.50 -13.43
N ILE A 76 15.30 -4.46 -13.70
CA ILE A 76 14.88 -3.06 -13.53
C ILE A 76 14.02 -2.59 -14.70
N LYS A 77 14.42 -2.92 -15.94
CA LYS A 77 13.77 -2.44 -17.16
C LYS A 77 12.35 -2.99 -17.32
N ASP A 78 12.20 -4.29 -17.07
CA ASP A 78 10.93 -4.98 -17.31
C ASP A 78 10.01 -4.99 -16.08
N LYS A 79 10.46 -4.44 -14.94
CA LYS A 79 9.75 -4.55 -13.65
C LYS A 79 9.34 -5.99 -13.33
N THR A 80 10.24 -6.93 -13.62
CA THR A 80 10.07 -8.34 -13.33
C THR A 80 11.18 -8.86 -12.43
N LEU A 81 10.86 -9.85 -11.62
CA LEU A 81 11.81 -10.56 -10.77
C LEU A 81 11.55 -12.07 -10.82
N TRP A 82 12.62 -12.84 -10.63
CA TRP A 82 12.53 -14.28 -10.43
C TRP A 82 12.67 -14.57 -8.94
N ALA A 83 11.61 -15.04 -8.30
CA ALA A 83 11.63 -15.48 -6.91
C ALA A 83 11.88 -16.99 -6.87
N ASN A 84 13.00 -17.40 -6.27
CA ASN A 84 13.28 -18.80 -6.01
C ASN A 84 12.58 -19.25 -4.72
N LYS A 85 12.23 -20.53 -4.64
CA LYS A 85 11.56 -21.10 -3.48
C LYS A 85 12.41 -20.90 -2.23
N GLY A 86 11.82 -20.29 -1.20
CA GLY A 86 12.47 -19.99 0.08
C GLY A 86 13.46 -18.81 0.04
N GLN A 87 13.67 -18.16 -1.11
CA GLN A 87 14.48 -16.95 -1.20
C GLN A 87 13.61 -15.71 -0.94
N GLU A 88 14.13 -14.78 -0.14
CA GLU A 88 13.47 -13.51 0.15
C GLU A 88 13.91 -12.45 -0.87
N GLU A 89 12.93 -11.82 -1.51
CA GLU A 89 13.16 -10.66 -2.39
C GLU A 89 12.62 -9.40 -1.71
N THR A 90 13.37 -8.31 -1.75
CA THR A 90 13.03 -7.07 -1.04
C THR A 90 12.79 -5.90 -1.99
N LEU A 91 11.58 -5.35 -1.92
CA LEU A 91 11.16 -4.16 -2.64
C LEU A 91 10.92 -3.00 -1.65
N ALA A 92 11.22 -1.79 -2.07
CA ALA A 92 11.00 -0.58 -1.29
C ALA A 92 10.25 0.48 -2.11
N TYR A 93 9.38 1.21 -1.44
CA TYR A 93 8.62 2.33 -1.95
C TYR A 93 8.63 3.45 -0.90
N LEU A 94 8.75 4.70 -1.35
CA LEU A 94 8.69 5.88 -0.51
C LEU A 94 7.57 6.79 -1.03
N TRP A 95 6.69 7.24 -0.14
CA TRP A 95 5.65 8.22 -0.43
C TRP A 95 5.69 9.33 0.63
N GLY A 96 6.13 10.52 0.24
CA GLY A 96 6.36 11.62 1.18
C GLY A 96 7.29 11.19 2.32
N GLU A 97 6.80 11.31 3.55
CA GLU A 97 7.53 10.95 4.78
C GLU A 97 7.29 9.50 5.21
N LYS A 98 6.58 8.69 4.42
CA LYS A 98 6.31 7.29 4.74
C LYS A 98 7.02 6.36 3.77
N GLY A 99 7.71 5.36 4.32
CA GLY A 99 8.33 4.29 3.56
C GLY A 99 7.56 2.98 3.73
N MET A 100 7.49 2.17 2.67
CA MET A 100 7.05 0.79 2.74
C MET A 100 8.08 -0.12 2.11
N THR A 101 8.50 -1.12 2.88
CA THR A 101 9.34 -2.22 2.39
C THR A 101 8.48 -3.48 2.36
N LYS A 102 8.46 -4.17 1.22
CA LYS A 102 7.82 -5.46 1.05
C LYS A 102 8.87 -6.52 0.82
N LYS A 103 8.84 -7.56 1.64
CA LYS A 103 9.68 -8.75 1.53
C LYS A 103 8.78 -9.88 1.09
N ILE A 104 9.08 -10.49 -0.05
CA ILE A 104 8.29 -11.58 -0.61
C ILE A 104 9.12 -12.86 -0.62
N VAL A 105 8.50 -13.95 -0.17
CA VAL A 105 9.06 -15.30 -0.20
C VAL A 105 8.10 -16.21 -0.97
N TYR A 106 8.60 -16.88 -2.00
CA TYR A 106 7.86 -17.93 -2.70
C TYR A 106 7.94 -19.23 -1.90
N LYS A 107 6.79 -19.74 -1.41
CA LYS A 107 6.73 -20.97 -0.59
C LYS A 107 6.59 -22.25 -1.43
N GLY A 108 6.13 -22.14 -2.68
CA GLY A 108 5.92 -23.29 -3.56
C GLY A 108 4.52 -23.31 -4.18
N ILE A 109 4.19 -24.41 -4.85
CA ILE A 109 2.86 -24.65 -5.43
C ILE A 109 1.96 -25.24 -4.35
N ALA A 110 0.73 -24.72 -4.24
CA ALA A 110 -0.26 -25.26 -3.32
C ALA A 110 -0.56 -26.73 -3.64
N PRO A 111 -0.54 -27.63 -2.63
CA PRO A 111 -0.91 -29.03 -2.82
C PRO A 111 -2.36 -29.13 -3.30
N THR A 112 -2.65 -30.15 -4.12
CA THR A 112 -3.96 -30.34 -4.77
C THR A 112 -5.13 -30.33 -3.78
N GLU A 113 -4.91 -30.77 -2.54
CA GLU A 113 -5.92 -30.82 -1.46
C GLU A 113 -6.35 -29.45 -0.92
N MET A 114 -5.55 -28.38 -1.12
CA MET A 114 -5.90 -27.02 -0.69
C MET A 114 -6.62 -26.20 -1.77
N ARG A 115 -6.78 -26.74 -2.99
CA ARG A 115 -7.39 -26.00 -4.11
C ARG A 115 -8.86 -25.66 -3.88
N ASP A 116 -9.55 -26.49 -3.10
CA ASP A 116 -11.01 -26.41 -2.93
C ASP A 116 -11.44 -25.55 -1.74
N ARG A 117 -10.56 -25.22 -0.79
CA ARG A 117 -10.93 -24.41 0.40
C ARG A 117 -11.00 -22.90 0.16
N VAL A 118 -10.27 -22.37 -0.82
CA VAL A 118 -10.22 -20.92 -1.09
C VAL A 118 -11.37 -20.45 -2.00
N ALA A 119 -12.08 -21.38 -2.66
CA ALA A 119 -13.22 -21.04 -3.52
C ALA A 119 -14.49 -20.64 -2.74
N GLU A 120 -14.52 -20.86 -1.42
CA GLU A 120 -15.74 -20.70 -0.61
C GLU A 120 -15.80 -19.37 0.17
N GLU A 121 -14.66 -18.70 0.43
CA GLU A 121 -14.63 -17.45 1.21
C GLU A 121 -14.87 -16.17 0.39
N THR A 122 -14.76 -16.19 -0.94
CA THR A 122 -14.94 -14.99 -1.78
C THR A 122 -16.40 -14.78 -2.25
N LYS A 123 -17.36 -15.56 -1.73
CA LYS A 123 -18.78 -15.51 -2.13
C LYS A 123 -19.73 -14.89 -1.10
N GLN A 124 -19.23 -14.08 -0.18
CA GLN A 124 -20.09 -13.19 0.62
C GLN A 124 -20.05 -11.77 -0.01
N GLU A 125 -20.89 -11.60 -1.03
CA GLU A 125 -21.38 -10.28 -1.44
C GLU A 125 -22.22 -9.65 -0.31
N PRO A 126 -22.29 -8.32 -0.25
CA PRO A 126 -22.91 -7.55 0.82
C PRO A 126 -24.44 -7.60 0.68
N GLU A 127 -25.14 -7.90 1.78
CA GLU A 127 -26.59 -7.72 1.84
C GLU A 127 -26.88 -6.21 2.02
N GLU A 128 -27.06 -5.57 0.88
CA GLU A 128 -27.68 -4.27 0.69
C GLU A 128 -29.08 -4.27 1.35
N LYS A 129 -29.32 -3.37 2.30
CA LYS A 129 -30.67 -3.00 2.74
C LYS A 129 -30.80 -1.49 2.75
N GLU A 130 -31.32 -0.95 1.66
CA GLU A 130 -31.92 0.37 1.59
C GLU A 130 -33.35 0.34 2.15
N GLU A 131 -33.55 1.16 3.19
CA GLU A 131 -34.67 2.03 3.62
C GLU A 131 -36.16 1.62 3.49
N PRO A 132 -37.02 2.17 4.37
CA PRO A 132 -37.74 3.35 3.91
C PRO A 132 -37.90 4.49 4.93
N ILE A 133 -37.97 5.68 4.33
CA ILE A 133 -38.39 7.01 4.79
C ILE A 133 -39.60 6.97 5.75
N GLN A 134 -39.55 7.76 6.82
CA GLN A 134 -40.75 8.33 7.47
C GLN A 134 -40.56 9.83 7.74
N GLU A 135 -41.45 10.61 7.11
CA GLU A 135 -41.84 11.98 7.43
C GLU A 135 -42.20 12.13 8.91
N SER A 136 -41.75 13.22 9.53
CA SER A 136 -42.55 13.94 10.51
C SER A 136 -42.18 15.41 10.50
N GLU A 137 -43.20 16.23 10.25
CA GLU A 137 -43.22 17.67 10.16
C GLU A 137 -42.91 18.40 11.48
N ALA A 138 -42.52 19.67 11.30
CA ALA A 138 -42.85 20.87 12.09
C ALA A 138 -42.24 21.08 13.49
N THR A 139 -41.47 22.17 13.62
CA THR A 139 -41.80 23.44 14.34
C THR A 139 -40.47 24.19 14.57
N GLU A 140 -40.12 25.19 13.75
CA GLU A 140 -40.37 26.64 13.89
C GLU A 140 -39.35 27.39 14.77
N GLU A 141 -39.01 28.61 14.33
CA GLU A 141 -38.29 29.72 14.99
C GLU A 141 -36.74 29.82 14.91
N THR A 142 -36.30 30.47 13.84
CA THR A 142 -35.21 31.49 13.78
C THR A 142 -35.44 32.68 14.75
N PRO A 143 -34.53 33.68 14.97
CA PRO A 143 -33.22 33.97 14.32
C PRO A 143 -32.10 34.64 15.22
N VAL A 144 -31.01 35.04 14.55
CA VAL A 144 -30.02 36.13 14.81
C VAL A 144 -28.96 35.93 15.91
N GLN A 145 -27.69 35.87 15.50
CA GLN A 145 -26.69 36.89 15.89
C GLN A 145 -25.41 36.83 15.02
N GLU A 146 -25.23 37.88 14.22
CA GLU A 146 -23.93 38.37 13.78
C GLU A 146 -23.05 38.69 14.99
N THR A 147 -21.76 38.37 14.93
CA THR A 147 -20.71 39.31 15.35
C THR A 147 -19.41 39.00 14.62
N THR A 148 -18.99 39.99 13.85
CA THR A 148 -17.64 40.26 13.38
C THR A 148 -16.64 40.33 14.54
N SER A 149 -15.36 40.05 14.26
CA SER A 149 -14.21 40.79 14.83
C SER A 149 -12.92 40.45 14.08
N GLU A 150 -12.45 41.44 13.32
CA GLU A 150 -11.07 41.63 12.90
C GLU A 150 -10.15 41.80 14.11
N THR A 151 -8.89 41.34 14.05
CA THR A 151 -7.69 42.01 14.62
C THR A 151 -6.45 41.29 14.05
N GLU A 152 -5.77 41.83 13.03
CA GLU A 152 -4.59 42.70 13.10
C GLU A 152 -3.28 42.08 13.67
N THR A 153 -2.28 42.04 12.78
CA THR A 153 -0.95 42.66 12.93
C THR A 153 0.12 42.03 13.84
N LYS A 154 1.21 41.57 13.21
CA LYS A 154 2.65 41.89 13.47
C LYS A 154 3.52 41.01 12.52
N GLN A 155 4.10 41.52 11.44
CA GLN A 155 5.37 42.29 11.37
C GLN A 155 6.45 41.81 12.36
N GLU A 156 7.42 41.06 11.84
CA GLU A 156 8.77 40.91 12.39
C GLU A 156 9.76 40.93 11.20
N THR A 157 10.20 42.11 10.76
CA THR A 157 11.53 42.71 10.99
C THR A 157 12.77 41.80 10.84
N THR A 158 13.60 42.23 9.88
CA THR A 158 15.08 42.17 9.84
C THR A 158 15.76 40.85 9.48
N ALA A 159 15.92 40.60 8.17
CA ALA A 159 17.10 39.93 7.65
C ALA A 159 18.21 40.97 7.40
N SER A 160 19.19 41.04 8.32
CA SER A 160 20.50 41.63 8.02
C SER A 160 21.42 40.54 7.44
N PRO A 161 22.26 40.88 6.46
CA PRO A 161 23.14 39.92 5.78
C PRO A 161 24.38 39.65 6.64
N MET A 162 24.57 38.41 7.09
CA MET A 162 25.88 37.98 7.56
C MET A 162 26.80 37.75 6.38
N GLN A 163 27.70 38.72 6.20
CA GLN A 163 28.99 38.56 5.56
C GLN A 163 29.79 37.48 6.29
N ASN A 164 30.38 36.55 5.55
CA ASN A 164 31.82 36.21 5.57
C ASN A 164 32.09 34.81 5.01
N LEU A 165 33.36 34.59 4.67
CA LEU A 165 34.03 33.35 4.24
C LEU A 165 33.90 33.08 2.73
N PHE A 166 34.91 33.14 1.86
CA PHE A 166 36.38 33.07 1.98
C PHE A 166 37.02 33.72 0.72
N GLN A 167 38.14 34.42 0.90
CA GLN A 167 39.22 34.48 -0.10
C GLN A 167 40.24 33.40 0.27
#